data_AF-A0AAD8NF97-F1
#
_entry.id   AF-A0AAD8NF97-F1
#
_cell.length_a   1.000
_cell.length_b   1.000
_cell.length_c   1.000
_cell.angle_alpha   90.00
_cell.angle_beta   90.00
_cell.angle_gamma   90.00
#
_symmetry.space_group_name_H-M   'P 1'
#
loop_
_entity.id
_entity.type
_entity.pdbx_description
1 polymer ?
#
loop_
_entity_poly.entity_id
_entity_poly.type
_entity_poly.pdbx_seq_one_letter_code
_entity_poly.pdbx_strand_id
1 'polypeptide(L)'
;MALLDTPNIGESTATTTIRGEIRRRTTVNADSGIGVYDSSSCSKTKAFDNNNNDRSLSSEFRDRENDKEQIRAGDETKQESKGNGVKTETQSVVHYAYRPSSPAHRRIKESPLSSDAIFKQSHAGLFNLCIVVLVAVNGRLIIENLMKYGLLINSNFWFSSRSLREWPLLMCGLSLLFFPLAAYIVEKLAWQKRLSDPVVITLHTIITTTAILYPVFMILRFGSAVLSGVSLMLFACIYWLKLVSFVHTNYDMRSLVSSTDKGEAESKSSKIELFYDVDLNSLVYFMLAPTLCYQISYPRTEFIRKGWVLRQLIKLVIFTGFMGFIIEQYINPIVKNSRHPLKGDILYAIERVLKLSVPNLYVWLCMFYCFFHLWLNILAELLRFGDREFYKDWWNAQTIEEYWRLWNMPVHKWIVRHLYFPCLRNGIPRGPAILIAFFLSAVFHELCIAVPCHIFKFWAFIGIMFQVPLVLLTNYLQNKFQNSMVGNIIFWCFFSILGQPMCVLLYYHDVMNQKVNSSK
;
A
#
# COMPACT_ATOMS: atom_id res chain seq x y z
N MET A 1 -20.30 -5.09 -4.20
CA MET A 1 -20.76 -6.49 -4.27
C MET A 1 -20.23 -7.07 -5.59
N ALA A 2 -19.88 -8.36 -5.63
CA ALA A 2 -19.04 -9.06 -6.63
C ALA A 2 -17.52 -9.05 -6.33
N LEU A 3 -17.13 -9.92 -5.40
CA LEU A 3 -15.82 -10.56 -5.36
C LEU A 3 -16.11 -12.03 -5.61
N LEU A 4 -15.65 -12.62 -6.70
CA LEU A 4 -15.42 -14.06 -6.89
C LEU A 4 -14.86 -14.28 -8.30
N ASP A 5 -13.54 -14.37 -8.41
CA ASP A 5 -12.93 -15.18 -9.47
C ASP A 5 -12.79 -16.59 -8.89
N THR A 6 -13.58 -17.52 -9.42
CA THR A 6 -13.52 -18.94 -9.11
C THR A 6 -12.33 -19.59 -9.85
N PRO A 7 -11.65 -20.58 -9.24
CA PRO A 7 -10.63 -21.37 -9.93
C PRO A 7 -11.27 -22.52 -10.71
N ASN A 8 -10.97 -22.63 -12.01
CA ASN A 8 -11.21 -23.87 -12.77
C ASN A 8 -10.26 -24.95 -12.27
N ILE A 9 -10.82 -25.97 -11.60
CA ILE A 9 -10.18 -27.25 -11.29
C ILE A 9 -10.59 -28.22 -12.39
N GLY A 10 -9.61 -28.84 -13.05
CA GLY A 10 -9.82 -29.80 -14.12
C GLY A 10 -10.27 -31.17 -13.62
N GLU A 11 -11.03 -31.87 -14.47
CA GLU A 11 -11.26 -33.31 -14.41
C GLU A 11 -10.29 -34.03 -15.36
N SER A 12 -9.55 -35.02 -14.84
CA SER A 12 -9.02 -36.15 -15.61
C SER A 12 -10.18 -37.14 -15.82
N THR A 13 -10.35 -37.92 -16.89
CA THR A 13 -9.41 -38.77 -17.63
C THR A 13 -10.15 -39.37 -18.83
N ALA A 14 -9.57 -39.43 -20.04
CA ALA A 14 -9.83 -40.49 -21.02
C ALA A 14 -8.77 -40.49 -22.14
N THR A 15 -7.99 -41.57 -22.17
CA THR A 15 -7.32 -42.29 -23.26
C THR A 15 -7.34 -41.67 -24.67
N THR A 16 -6.19 -41.68 -25.38
CA THR A 16 -5.98 -42.36 -26.69
C THR A 16 -4.70 -41.90 -27.42
N THR A 17 -3.77 -42.85 -27.57
CA THR A 17 -2.73 -43.07 -28.61
C THR A 17 -1.82 -41.97 -29.16
N ILE A 18 -0.53 -42.31 -29.15
CA ILE A 18 0.61 -41.70 -29.84
C ILE A 18 0.47 -41.82 -31.36
N ARG A 19 0.65 -40.71 -32.10
CA ARG A 19 1.24 -40.71 -33.44
C ARG A 19 1.85 -39.34 -33.73
N GLY A 20 3.15 -39.31 -34.03
CA GLY A 20 3.92 -38.10 -34.27
C GLY A 20 3.82 -37.58 -35.70
N GLU A 21 4.22 -36.32 -35.88
CA GLU A 21 4.72 -35.82 -37.17
C GLU A 21 5.65 -34.62 -36.97
N ILE A 22 6.70 -34.62 -37.78
CA ILE A 22 7.91 -33.81 -37.76
C ILE A 22 7.67 -32.52 -38.56
N ARG A 23 8.19 -31.35 -38.13
CA ARG A 23 8.64 -30.34 -39.11
C ARG A 23 9.79 -29.44 -38.64
N ARG A 24 10.78 -29.38 -39.53
CA ARG A 24 12.11 -28.74 -39.48
C ARG A 24 12.10 -27.22 -39.23
N ARG A 25 13.16 -26.78 -38.56
CA ARG A 25 13.65 -25.40 -38.45
C ARG A 25 14.78 -25.21 -39.46
N THR A 26 14.78 -24.13 -40.24
CA THR A 26 15.91 -23.74 -41.09
C THR A 26 16.32 -22.31 -40.76
N THR A 27 17.62 -22.15 -40.50
CA THR A 27 18.38 -20.94 -40.16
C THR A 27 19.16 -20.44 -41.39
N VAL A 28 19.24 -19.13 -41.64
CA VAL A 28 20.29 -18.44 -42.44
C VAL A 28 20.30 -16.95 -42.00
N ASN A 29 21.29 -16.45 -41.25
CA ASN A 29 22.61 -15.86 -41.60
C ASN A 29 22.61 -14.42 -42.15
N ALA A 30 23.51 -13.61 -41.57
CA ALA A 30 23.93 -12.26 -41.94
C ALA A 30 25.11 -12.31 -42.94
N ASP A 31 25.26 -11.33 -43.85
CA ASP A 31 26.16 -10.16 -43.72
C ASP A 31 26.42 -9.45 -45.08
N SER A 32 26.80 -8.16 -45.00
CA SER A 32 27.56 -7.30 -45.97
C SER A 32 26.91 -6.67 -47.24
N GLY A 33 27.02 -5.32 -47.35
CA GLY A 33 27.73 -4.65 -48.46
C GLY A 33 26.98 -3.81 -49.54
N ILE A 34 27.06 -2.46 -49.43
CA ILE A 34 27.34 -1.42 -50.47
C ILE A 34 26.29 -1.04 -51.57
N GLY A 35 26.05 0.28 -51.74
CA GLY A 35 25.65 0.97 -52.99
C GLY A 35 24.33 1.78 -52.91
N VAL A 36 24.27 3.12 -52.80
CA VAL A 36 24.49 4.20 -53.81
C VAL A 36 23.23 4.56 -54.66
N TYR A 37 22.66 5.74 -54.35
CA TYR A 37 21.97 6.78 -55.16
C TYR A 37 20.54 6.63 -55.75
N ASP A 38 19.74 7.66 -55.38
CA ASP A 38 18.90 8.59 -56.18
C ASP A 38 17.48 8.32 -56.71
N SER A 39 16.74 9.45 -56.68
CA SER A 39 15.64 9.92 -57.55
C SER A 39 14.24 9.36 -57.26
N SER A 40 13.31 10.13 -56.67
CA SER A 40 12.55 11.31 -57.16
C SER A 40 11.27 10.96 -57.93
N SER A 41 10.17 11.56 -57.45
CA SER A 41 8.94 11.94 -58.18
C SER A 41 8.10 10.84 -58.83
N CYS A 42 6.79 10.78 -58.49
CA CYS A 42 5.77 11.39 -59.34
C CYS A 42 4.38 11.31 -58.67
N SER A 43 3.78 12.48 -58.54
CA SER A 43 2.36 12.75 -58.35
C SER A 43 1.48 12.15 -59.45
N LYS A 44 0.25 11.74 -59.12
CA LYS A 44 -0.93 12.11 -59.93
C LYS A 44 -2.24 11.92 -59.15
N THR A 45 -2.86 13.07 -58.93
CA THR A 45 -4.26 13.37 -58.61
C THR A 45 -5.25 12.79 -59.63
N LYS A 46 -6.43 12.37 -59.16
CA LYS A 46 -7.73 12.68 -59.78
C LYS A 46 -8.84 12.80 -58.72
N ALA A 47 -9.29 14.04 -58.56
CA ALA A 47 -10.65 14.50 -58.21
C ALA A 47 -11.68 13.97 -59.27
N PHE A 48 -13.00 13.99 -59.14
CA PHE A 48 -14.05 14.45 -58.22
C PHE A 48 -15.34 13.76 -58.76
N ASP A 49 -16.34 13.45 -57.94
CA ASP A 49 -17.71 13.95 -58.17
C ASP A 49 -18.69 13.54 -57.05
N ASN A 50 -19.42 14.55 -56.61
CA ASN A 50 -20.51 14.53 -55.65
C ASN A 50 -21.82 14.11 -56.33
N ASN A 51 -22.70 13.41 -55.59
CA ASN A 51 -24.09 13.88 -55.47
C ASN A 51 -24.82 13.29 -54.25
N ASN A 52 -25.63 14.15 -53.64
CA ASN A 52 -26.45 13.96 -52.44
C ASN A 52 -27.65 13.02 -52.66
N ASN A 53 -28.06 12.26 -51.64
CA ASN A 53 -29.29 12.57 -50.85
C ASN A 53 -29.65 11.46 -49.83
N ASP A 54 -30.15 11.94 -48.70
CA ASP A 54 -30.65 11.24 -47.52
C ASP A 54 -31.83 10.29 -47.76
N ARG A 55 -31.86 9.15 -47.05
CA ARG A 55 -32.86 8.76 -46.03
C ARG A 55 -32.97 7.23 -45.86
N SER A 56 -33.27 6.86 -44.61
CA SER A 56 -33.79 5.58 -44.12
C SER A 56 -32.80 4.43 -43.89
N LEU A 57 -32.42 4.22 -42.62
CA LEU A 57 -32.52 2.93 -41.92
C LEU A 57 -31.99 3.10 -40.48
N SER A 58 -32.87 3.64 -39.64
CA SER A 58 -32.78 3.60 -38.19
C SER A 58 -33.70 2.47 -37.69
N SER A 59 -33.21 1.24 -37.64
CA SER A 59 -33.80 0.16 -36.85
C SER A 59 -32.89 -1.05 -36.90
N GLU A 60 -32.21 -1.31 -35.79
CA GLU A 60 -31.72 -2.60 -35.29
C GLU A 60 -30.50 -2.32 -34.39
N PHE A 61 -30.43 -3.00 -33.25
CA PHE A 61 -29.51 -2.78 -32.12
C PHE A 61 -29.95 -1.79 -31.02
N ARG A 62 -31.20 -1.93 -30.56
CA ARG A 62 -31.56 -1.73 -29.14
C ARG A 62 -32.78 -2.58 -28.81
N ASP A 63 -32.58 -3.81 -28.36
CA ASP A 63 -33.61 -4.57 -27.64
C ASP A 63 -32.96 -5.74 -26.89
N ARG A 64 -32.75 -5.56 -25.58
CA ARG A 64 -32.80 -6.59 -24.52
C ARG A 64 -32.36 -5.98 -23.19
N GLU A 65 -33.16 -5.06 -22.69
CA GLU A 65 -33.15 -4.67 -21.28
C GLU A 65 -34.51 -4.06 -20.96
N ASN A 66 -35.43 -4.87 -20.47
CA ASN A 66 -36.53 -4.51 -19.57
C ASN A 66 -37.50 -5.69 -19.48
N ASP A 67 -37.50 -6.38 -18.34
CA ASP A 67 -38.71 -6.96 -17.78
C ASP A 67 -38.57 -6.99 -16.26
N LYS A 68 -39.29 -6.07 -15.61
CA LYS A 68 -39.64 -6.06 -14.19
C LYS A 68 -41.15 -5.88 -14.11
N GLU A 69 -41.85 -6.79 -13.46
CA GLU A 69 -43.06 -6.52 -12.67
C GLU A 69 -43.28 -7.69 -11.70
N GLN A 70 -43.23 -7.43 -10.39
CA GLN A 70 -44.37 -7.40 -9.43
C GLN A 70 -45.11 -8.75 -9.30
N ILE A 71 -45.26 -9.35 -8.12
CA ILE A 71 -46.34 -9.07 -7.15
C ILE A 71 -46.04 -9.71 -5.77
N ARG A 72 -46.58 -9.10 -4.71
CA ARG A 72 -46.52 -9.47 -3.27
C ARG A 72 -47.64 -10.45 -2.83
N ALA A 73 -47.27 -11.28 -1.84
CA ALA A 73 -47.96 -11.64 -0.58
C ALA A 73 -49.15 -12.63 -0.49
N GLY A 74 -49.03 -13.52 0.53
CA GLY A 74 -50.06 -14.27 1.27
C GLY A 74 -50.11 -15.78 0.96
N ASP A 75 -50.28 -16.75 1.86
CA ASP A 75 -50.11 -16.94 3.31
C ASP A 75 -50.27 -18.48 3.57
N GLU A 76 -49.81 -18.97 4.72
CA GLU A 76 -50.28 -20.16 5.47
C GLU A 76 -49.95 -21.65 5.09
N THR A 77 -49.04 -22.20 5.93
CA THR A 77 -49.08 -23.46 6.75
C THR A 77 -49.04 -24.93 6.23
N LYS A 78 -48.11 -25.68 6.89
CA LYS A 78 -48.08 -27.13 7.27
C LYS A 78 -47.97 -28.17 6.12
N GLN A 79 -47.24 -29.29 6.19
CA GLN A 79 -46.54 -30.04 7.24
C GLN A 79 -45.64 -31.11 6.56
N GLU A 80 -44.48 -31.44 7.16
CA GLU A 80 -43.77 -32.75 7.19
C GLU A 80 -43.44 -33.52 5.86
N SER A 81 -42.30 -34.19 5.63
CA SER A 81 -41.30 -34.80 6.52
C SER A 81 -40.00 -35.13 5.77
N LYS A 82 -38.89 -35.14 6.53
CA LYS A 82 -37.69 -36.01 6.46
C LYS A 82 -36.83 -36.08 5.18
N GLY A 83 -35.59 -35.61 5.33
CA GLY A 83 -34.50 -35.97 4.41
C GLY A 83 -33.18 -35.18 4.57
N ASN A 84 -32.47 -35.41 5.68
CA ASN A 84 -31.00 -35.38 5.82
C ASN A 84 -30.19 -34.11 5.43
N GLY A 85 -29.92 -33.27 6.42
CA GLY A 85 -28.67 -33.41 7.22
C GLY A 85 -27.30 -33.15 6.57
N VAL A 86 -27.18 -32.70 5.33
CA VAL A 86 -25.85 -32.57 4.67
C VAL A 86 -25.56 -31.19 4.07
N LYS A 87 -26.49 -30.22 4.14
CA LYS A 87 -26.32 -28.92 3.47
C LYS A 87 -25.96 -27.73 4.37
N THR A 88 -26.02 -27.87 5.69
CA THR A 88 -25.83 -26.73 6.62
C THR A 88 -24.39 -26.57 7.12
N GLU A 89 -23.56 -27.62 7.08
CA GLU A 89 -22.15 -27.53 7.53
C GLU A 89 -21.20 -27.04 6.43
N THR A 90 -21.50 -27.25 5.15
CA THR A 90 -20.58 -26.90 4.07
C THR A 90 -20.60 -25.41 3.70
N GLN A 91 -21.66 -24.67 4.07
CA GLN A 91 -21.77 -23.23 3.78
C GLN A 91 -21.26 -22.31 4.91
N SER A 92 -21.19 -22.79 6.16
CA SER A 92 -20.67 -21.98 7.28
C SER A 92 -19.14 -22.02 7.40
N VAL A 93 -18.49 -23.08 6.91
CA VAL A 93 -17.03 -23.29 7.05
C VAL A 93 -16.22 -22.56 5.96
N VAL A 94 -16.82 -22.24 4.81
CA VAL A 94 -16.08 -21.71 3.64
C VAL A 94 -15.99 -20.16 3.64
N HIS A 95 -16.80 -19.44 4.41
CA HIS A 95 -16.90 -17.97 4.28
C HIS A 95 -16.04 -17.15 5.29
N TYR A 96 -15.25 -17.77 6.17
CA TYR A 96 -14.42 -17.04 7.17
C TYR A 96 -12.96 -17.49 7.27
N ALA A 97 -12.48 -18.32 6.35
CA ALA A 97 -11.22 -19.04 6.51
C ALA A 97 -9.97 -18.31 5.96
N TYR A 98 -9.80 -17.01 6.22
CA TYR A 98 -8.47 -16.41 6.08
C TYR A 98 -7.76 -16.41 7.43
N ARG A 99 -7.23 -17.59 7.78
CA ARG A 99 -6.50 -17.77 9.03
C ARG A 99 -5.16 -17.02 9.00
N PRO A 100 -4.61 -16.59 10.15
CA PRO A 100 -3.27 -15.98 10.22
C PRO A 100 -2.17 -16.82 9.55
N SER A 101 -2.27 -18.16 9.59
CA SER A 101 -1.35 -19.09 8.92
C SER A 101 -1.52 -19.19 7.40
N SER A 102 -2.62 -18.70 6.83
CA SER A 102 -2.87 -18.82 5.40
C SER A 102 -1.87 -17.99 4.57
N PRO A 103 -1.36 -18.48 3.42
CA PRO A 103 -0.36 -17.75 2.64
C PRO A 103 -0.97 -16.51 1.95
N ALA A 104 -0.34 -15.34 2.17
CA ALA A 104 -0.68 -14.06 1.51
C ALA A 104 0.04 -13.91 0.17
N HIS A 105 1.22 -14.50 0.06
CA HIS A 105 2.07 -14.43 -1.11
C HIS A 105 2.08 -15.81 -1.74
N ARG A 106 1.35 -15.97 -2.84
CA ARG A 106 1.16 -17.29 -3.49
C ARG A 106 1.86 -17.40 -4.83
N ARG A 107 2.13 -16.28 -5.49
CA ARG A 107 2.67 -16.22 -6.85
C ARG A 107 3.64 -15.05 -6.97
N ILE A 108 4.56 -15.16 -7.91
CA ILE A 108 5.42 -14.06 -8.33
C ILE A 108 4.54 -13.06 -9.09
N LYS A 109 4.63 -11.79 -8.73
CA LYS A 109 3.89 -10.68 -9.36
C LYS A 109 4.80 -9.47 -9.45
N GLU A 110 4.70 -8.73 -10.55
CA GLU A 110 5.42 -7.48 -10.74
C GLU A 110 4.60 -6.29 -10.21
N SER A 111 5.28 -5.20 -9.85
CA SER A 111 4.58 -3.96 -9.46
C SER A 111 3.87 -3.35 -10.68
N PRO A 112 2.66 -2.78 -10.51
CA PRO A 112 1.91 -2.22 -11.64
C PRO A 112 2.69 -1.18 -12.45
N LEU A 113 3.40 -0.24 -11.78
CA LEU A 113 4.22 0.79 -12.46
C LEU A 113 5.46 0.23 -13.17
N SER A 114 5.79 -1.05 -13.00
CA SER A 114 6.86 -1.73 -13.75
C SER A 114 6.36 -2.42 -15.01
N SER A 115 5.03 -2.57 -15.18
CA SER A 115 4.47 -3.24 -16.35
C SER A 115 4.42 -2.29 -17.55
N ASP A 116 4.93 -2.74 -18.70
CA ASP A 116 4.94 -2.00 -19.97
C ASP A 116 3.52 -1.71 -20.53
N ALA A 117 2.47 -2.18 -19.84
CA ALA A 117 1.07 -2.03 -20.21
C ALA A 117 0.49 -0.63 -19.93
N ILE A 118 1.21 0.26 -19.23
CA ILE A 118 0.69 1.57 -18.79
C ILE A 118 0.57 2.60 -19.93
N PHE A 119 1.26 2.40 -21.07
CA PHE A 119 1.25 3.37 -22.17
C PHE A 119 0.63 2.81 -23.44
N LYS A 120 -0.72 2.75 -23.50
CA LYS A 120 -1.45 2.63 -24.77
C LYS A 120 -2.61 3.64 -24.89
N GLN A 121 -2.35 4.62 -25.77
CA GLN A 121 -3.25 5.37 -26.68
C GLN A 121 -3.93 6.74 -26.35
N SER A 122 -4.04 7.48 -27.49
CA SER A 122 -4.94 8.56 -27.99
C SER A 122 -4.88 10.05 -27.60
N HIS A 123 -4.03 10.51 -26.66
CA HIS A 123 -3.93 11.96 -26.36
C HIS A 123 -2.50 12.50 -26.19
N ALA A 124 -1.52 11.92 -26.89
CA ALA A 124 -0.12 12.30 -26.75
C ALA A 124 0.14 13.80 -26.95
N GLY A 125 -0.50 14.45 -27.93
CA GLY A 125 -0.31 15.89 -28.19
C GLY A 125 -0.79 16.80 -27.07
N LEU A 126 -1.99 16.55 -26.53
CA LEU A 126 -2.55 17.33 -25.42
C LEU A 126 -1.81 17.04 -24.10
N PHE A 127 -1.41 15.79 -23.89
CA PHE A 127 -0.56 15.40 -22.77
C PHE A 127 0.81 16.08 -22.82
N ASN A 128 1.45 16.11 -23.99
CA ASN A 128 2.70 16.83 -24.21
C ASN A 128 2.53 18.33 -23.96
N LEU A 129 1.44 18.95 -24.43
CA LEU A 129 1.14 20.36 -24.16
C LEU A 129 0.95 20.62 -22.66
N CYS A 130 0.20 19.76 -21.95
CA CYS A 130 0.05 19.86 -20.50
C CYS A 130 1.40 19.75 -19.79
N ILE A 131 2.27 18.83 -20.21
CA ILE A 131 3.63 18.72 -19.66
C ILE A 131 4.44 19.99 -19.94
N VAL A 132 4.43 20.50 -21.17
CA VAL A 132 5.17 21.72 -21.53
C VAL A 132 4.68 22.92 -20.72
N VAL A 133 3.37 23.11 -20.59
CA VAL A 133 2.78 24.17 -19.77
C VAL A 133 3.14 23.99 -18.30
N LEU A 134 3.07 22.76 -17.79
CA LEU A 134 3.45 22.45 -16.41
C LEU A 134 4.93 22.77 -16.16
N VAL A 135 5.82 22.39 -17.07
CA VAL A 135 7.26 22.69 -17.00
C VAL A 135 7.50 24.19 -17.11
N ALA A 136 6.78 24.91 -17.97
CA ALA A 136 6.94 26.35 -18.11
C ALA A 136 6.46 27.12 -16.86
N VAL A 137 5.29 26.77 -16.32
CA VAL A 137 4.73 27.40 -15.11
C VAL A 137 5.58 27.10 -13.89
N ASN A 138 5.94 25.84 -13.68
CA ASN A 138 6.81 25.46 -12.56
C ASN A 138 8.24 25.97 -12.78
N GLY A 139 8.76 25.96 -14.00
CA GLY A 139 10.08 26.47 -14.36
C GLY A 139 10.23 27.96 -14.08
N ARG A 140 9.21 28.76 -14.38
CA ARG A 140 9.15 30.17 -13.98
C ARG A 140 9.23 30.32 -12.46
N LEU A 141 8.46 29.53 -11.72
CA LEU A 141 8.48 29.54 -10.25
C LEU A 141 9.83 29.07 -9.68
N ILE A 142 10.48 28.08 -10.31
CA ILE A 142 11.84 27.64 -9.97
C ILE A 142 12.81 28.79 -10.15
N ILE A 143 12.80 29.45 -11.31
CA ILE A 143 13.70 30.57 -11.61
C ILE A 143 13.45 31.73 -10.65
N GLU A 144 12.18 32.09 -10.40
CA GLU A 144 11.84 33.17 -9.48
C GLU A 144 12.25 32.86 -8.04
N ASN A 145 12.07 31.62 -7.57
CA ASN A 145 12.55 31.20 -6.25
C ASN A 145 14.09 31.17 -6.18
N LEU A 146 14.77 30.70 -7.23
CA LEU A 146 16.22 30.74 -7.32
C LEU A 146 16.74 32.19 -7.35
N MET A 147 16.04 33.11 -8.01
CA MET A 147 16.39 34.54 -8.01
C MET A 147 16.14 35.19 -6.66
N LYS A 148 15.04 34.86 -5.97
CA LYS A 148 14.66 35.46 -4.68
C LYS A 148 15.46 34.92 -3.50
N TYR A 149 15.73 33.62 -3.49
CA TYR A 149 16.31 32.94 -2.33
C TYR A 149 17.69 32.32 -2.60
N GLY A 150 18.15 32.29 -3.85
CA GLY A 150 19.36 31.57 -4.26
C GLY A 150 19.21 30.05 -4.14
N LEU A 151 20.31 29.32 -4.36
CA LEU A 151 20.37 27.90 -4.04
C LEU A 151 20.47 27.71 -2.52
N LEU A 152 19.32 27.66 -1.84
CA LEU A 152 19.20 27.31 -0.41
C LEU A 152 19.61 25.87 -0.05
N ILE A 153 20.34 25.13 -0.91
CA ILE A 153 20.79 23.76 -0.60
C ILE A 153 21.88 23.84 0.47
N ASN A 154 21.46 23.92 1.72
CA ASN A 154 22.36 23.82 2.85
C ASN A 154 22.66 22.34 3.10
N SER A 155 23.93 21.94 2.97
CA SER A 155 24.37 20.56 3.24
C SER A 155 24.00 20.07 4.65
N ASN A 156 23.81 21.02 5.58
CA ASN A 156 23.33 20.79 6.94
C ASN A 156 21.95 20.10 7.03
N PHE A 157 21.13 20.13 5.98
CA PHE A 157 19.85 19.40 5.93
C PHE A 157 20.06 17.88 5.77
N TRP A 158 21.00 17.47 4.92
CA TRP A 158 21.29 16.07 4.64
C TRP A 158 22.30 15.46 5.61
N PHE A 159 23.29 16.25 6.03
CA PHE A 159 24.36 15.83 6.92
C PHE A 159 24.50 16.86 8.05
N SER A 160 23.57 16.80 9.01
CA SER A 160 23.68 17.66 10.19
C SER A 160 24.82 17.18 11.09
N SER A 161 25.66 18.11 11.54
CA SER A 161 26.66 17.89 12.61
C SER A 161 26.05 17.46 13.95
N ARG A 162 24.71 17.40 14.08
CA ARG A 162 23.98 16.77 15.19
C ARG A 162 23.99 15.24 15.20
N SER A 163 24.53 14.57 14.18
CA SER A 163 24.53 13.10 14.05
C SER A 163 25.03 12.36 15.31
N LEU A 164 26.02 12.90 16.03
CA LEU A 164 26.52 12.29 17.28
C LEU A 164 25.52 12.35 18.45
N ARG A 165 24.67 13.39 18.52
CA ARG A 165 23.61 13.50 19.55
C ARG A 165 22.45 12.54 19.27
N GLU A 166 22.32 12.04 18.04
CA GLU A 166 21.30 11.08 17.61
C GLU A 166 21.72 9.61 17.77
N TRP A 167 22.95 9.36 18.25
CA TRP A 167 23.45 8.01 18.53
C TRP A 167 22.54 7.16 19.43
N PRO A 168 21.90 7.69 20.50
CA PRO A 168 20.97 6.90 21.31
C PRO A 168 19.75 6.40 20.52
N LEU A 169 19.30 7.14 19.50
CA LEU A 169 18.17 6.75 18.66
C LEU A 169 18.57 5.67 17.66
N LEU A 170 19.76 5.80 17.07
CA LEU A 170 20.33 4.75 16.23
C LEU A 170 20.48 3.43 17.02
N MET A 171 21.02 3.53 18.24
CA MET A 171 21.17 2.38 19.14
C MET A 171 19.83 1.76 19.54
N CYS A 172 18.84 2.60 19.82
CA CYS A 172 17.46 2.16 20.03
C CYS A 172 16.90 1.41 18.80
N GLY A 173 17.19 1.89 17.59
CA GLY A 173 16.81 1.23 16.35
C GLY A 173 17.46 -0.15 16.21
N LEU A 174 18.75 -0.26 16.50
CA LEU A 174 19.47 -1.53 16.44
C LEU A 174 19.01 -2.52 17.52
N SER A 175 18.73 -2.05 18.75
CA SER A 175 18.27 -2.91 19.83
C SER A 175 16.85 -3.46 19.60
N LEU A 176 16.05 -2.86 18.71
CA LEU A 176 14.74 -3.41 18.33
C LEU A 176 14.84 -4.82 17.72
N LEU A 177 16.00 -5.20 17.17
CA LEU A 177 16.26 -6.55 16.67
C LEU A 177 16.20 -7.63 17.77
N PHE A 178 16.35 -7.25 19.04
CA PHE A 178 16.26 -8.18 20.15
C PHE A 178 14.83 -8.69 20.39
N PHE A 179 13.80 -7.89 20.13
CA PHE A 179 12.40 -8.29 20.38
C PHE A 179 11.93 -9.46 19.50
N PRO A 180 12.20 -9.50 18.18
CA PRO A 180 11.93 -10.68 17.35
C PRO A 180 12.68 -11.93 17.84
N LEU A 181 13.93 -11.78 18.28
CA LEU A 181 14.71 -12.91 18.83
C LEU A 181 14.10 -13.43 20.14
N ALA A 182 13.67 -12.54 21.03
CA ALA A 182 12.97 -12.90 22.25
C ALA A 182 11.65 -13.64 21.94
N ALA A 183 10.85 -13.13 20.98
CA ALA A 183 9.62 -13.80 20.55
C ALA A 183 9.90 -15.18 19.93
N TYR A 184 10.98 -15.33 19.18
CA TYR A 184 11.41 -16.62 18.65
C TYR A 184 11.74 -17.64 19.75
N ILE A 185 12.48 -17.21 20.79
CA ILE A 185 12.80 -18.10 21.92
C ILE A 185 11.53 -18.54 22.64
N VAL A 186 10.59 -17.61 22.87
CA VAL A 186 9.29 -17.93 23.49
C VAL A 186 8.52 -18.95 22.65
N GLU A 187 8.44 -18.77 21.32
CA GLU A 187 7.75 -19.72 20.45
C GLU A 187 8.45 -21.08 20.39
N LYS A 188 9.79 -21.10 20.38
CA LYS A 188 10.56 -22.35 20.43
C LYS A 188 10.31 -23.13 21.72
N LEU A 189 10.24 -22.44 22.86
CA LEU A 189 9.92 -23.04 24.16
C LEU A 189 8.45 -23.50 24.23
N ALA A 190 7.54 -22.76 23.62
CA ALA A 190 6.13 -23.14 23.49
C ALA A 190 5.98 -24.43 22.67
N TRP A 191 6.75 -24.57 21.59
CA TRP A 191 6.76 -25.76 20.73
C TRP A 191 7.29 -27.00 21.44
N GLN A 192 8.32 -26.84 22.27
CA GLN A 192 8.85 -27.89 23.13
C GLN A 192 7.90 -28.27 24.30
N LYS A 193 6.67 -27.73 24.33
CA LYS A 193 5.67 -27.93 25.39
C LYS A 193 6.20 -27.58 26.80
N ARG A 194 7.20 -26.71 26.90
CA ARG A 194 7.78 -26.26 28.18
C ARG A 194 7.01 -25.13 28.83
N LEU A 195 6.22 -24.40 28.04
CA LEU A 195 5.40 -23.27 28.48
C LEU A 195 3.93 -23.54 28.20
N SER A 196 3.05 -23.09 29.10
CA SER A 196 1.61 -23.13 28.89
C SER A 196 1.16 -22.00 27.97
N ASP A 197 0.09 -22.24 27.20
CA ASP A 197 -0.49 -21.25 26.28
C ASP A 197 -0.77 -19.86 26.90
N PRO A 198 -1.37 -19.73 28.10
CA PRO A 198 -1.60 -18.41 28.68
C PRO A 198 -0.29 -17.67 28.98
N VAL A 199 0.75 -18.37 29.46
CA VAL A 199 2.06 -17.76 29.75
C VAL A 199 2.72 -17.27 28.46
N VAL A 200 2.62 -18.03 27.38
CA VAL A 200 3.13 -17.64 26.06
C VAL A 200 2.45 -16.36 25.55
N ILE A 201 1.12 -16.28 25.67
CA ILE A 201 0.36 -15.08 25.27
C ILE A 201 0.76 -13.87 26.12
N THR A 202 0.91 -14.03 27.43
CA THR A 202 1.35 -12.95 28.33
C THR A 202 2.74 -12.46 27.95
N LEU A 203 3.70 -13.37 27.71
CA LEU A 203 5.06 -13.02 27.30
C LEU A 203 5.06 -12.27 25.96
N HIS A 204 4.32 -12.74 24.95
CA HIS A 204 4.22 -12.03 23.67
C HIS A 204 3.58 -10.65 23.79
N THR A 205 2.58 -10.50 24.67
CA THR A 205 1.98 -9.21 24.99
C THR A 205 3.03 -8.26 25.56
N ILE A 206 3.81 -8.72 26.54
CA ILE A 206 4.89 -7.90 27.13
C ILE A 206 5.94 -7.52 26.07
N ILE A 207 6.38 -8.46 25.23
CA ILE A 207 7.40 -8.21 24.19
C ILE A 207 6.87 -7.17 23.18
N THR A 208 5.65 -7.36 22.67
CA THR A 208 5.06 -6.46 21.66
C THR A 208 4.77 -5.06 22.23
N THR A 209 4.26 -4.96 23.47
CA THR A 209 4.07 -3.68 24.15
C THR A 209 5.39 -2.96 24.40
N THR A 210 6.42 -3.68 24.85
CA THR A 210 7.74 -3.08 25.09
C THR A 210 8.39 -2.61 23.78
N ALA A 211 8.22 -3.36 22.69
CA ALA A 211 8.79 -3.02 21.37
C ALA A 211 8.30 -1.67 20.83
N ILE A 212 7.08 -1.23 21.18
CA ILE A 212 6.56 0.07 20.77
C ILE A 212 6.78 1.18 21.80
N LEU A 213 6.69 0.87 23.10
CA LEU A 213 6.89 1.87 24.16
C LEU A 213 8.36 2.28 24.30
N TYR A 214 9.30 1.38 24.03
CA TYR A 214 10.74 1.66 24.16
C TYR A 214 11.21 2.79 23.20
N PRO A 215 10.93 2.75 21.88
CA PRO A 215 11.24 3.87 20.98
C PRO A 215 10.54 5.18 21.36
N VAL A 216 9.28 5.10 21.80
CA VAL A 216 8.53 6.28 22.27
C VAL A 216 9.24 6.95 23.44
N PHE A 217 9.62 6.18 24.45
CA PHE A 217 10.35 6.69 25.61
C PHE A 217 11.68 7.31 25.21
N MET A 218 12.44 6.66 24.32
CA MET A 218 13.74 7.17 23.86
C MET A 218 13.61 8.50 23.11
N ILE A 219 12.62 8.64 22.21
CA ILE A 219 12.41 9.89 21.46
C ILE A 219 12.01 11.03 22.40
N LEU A 220 11.11 10.76 23.35
CA LEU A 220 10.67 11.77 24.33
C LEU A 220 11.81 12.19 25.27
N ARG A 221 12.71 11.27 25.63
CA ARG A 221 13.80 11.55 26.56
C ARG A 221 14.94 12.35 25.95
N PHE A 222 15.35 12.04 24.72
CA PHE A 222 16.57 12.59 24.11
C PHE A 222 16.34 13.82 23.22
N GLY A 223 15.09 14.24 22.98
CA GLY A 223 14.77 15.48 22.27
C GLY A 223 15.44 15.58 20.90
N SER A 224 15.27 14.56 20.07
CA SER A 224 15.96 14.41 18.79
C SER A 224 15.41 15.32 17.68
N ALA A 225 16.11 15.38 16.54
CA ALA A 225 15.53 16.03 15.36
C ALA A 225 14.28 15.28 14.91
N VAL A 226 13.24 16.02 14.50
CA VAL A 226 11.95 15.47 14.09
C VAL A 226 12.11 14.38 13.03
N LEU A 227 12.99 14.57 12.03
CA LEU A 227 13.22 13.57 10.98
C LEU A 227 13.74 12.24 11.53
N SER A 228 14.76 12.28 12.39
CA SER A 228 15.32 11.07 13.04
C SER A 228 14.28 10.34 13.91
N GLY A 229 13.44 11.10 14.62
CA GLY A 229 12.36 10.55 15.44
C GLY A 229 11.27 9.90 14.58
N VAL A 230 10.86 10.53 13.48
CA VAL A 230 9.89 9.96 12.51
C VAL A 230 10.45 8.68 11.90
N SER A 231 11.72 8.66 11.49
CA SER A 231 12.37 7.45 10.96
C SER A 231 12.41 6.31 11.97
N LEU A 232 12.81 6.58 13.22
CA LEU A 232 12.82 5.57 14.29
C LEU A 232 11.41 5.06 14.58
N MET A 233 10.40 5.95 14.60
CA MET A 233 9.02 5.55 14.87
C MET A 233 8.43 4.70 13.73
N LEU A 234 8.67 5.08 12.48
CA LEU A 234 8.25 4.26 11.33
C LEU A 234 8.89 2.87 11.37
N PHE A 235 10.18 2.79 11.72
CA PHE A 235 10.88 1.53 11.90
C PHE A 235 10.27 0.70 13.05
N ALA A 236 10.00 1.31 14.20
CA ALA A 236 9.33 0.67 15.33
C ALA A 236 7.95 0.12 14.97
N CYS A 237 7.13 0.89 14.24
CA CYS A 237 5.82 0.47 13.76
C CYS A 237 5.92 -0.72 12.81
N ILE A 238 6.86 -0.71 11.86
CA ILE A 238 7.09 -1.85 10.95
C ILE A 238 7.48 -3.10 11.74
N TYR A 239 8.40 -2.97 12.71
CA TYR A 239 8.82 -4.08 13.56
C TYR A 239 7.68 -4.64 14.39
N TRP A 240 6.87 -3.76 14.98
CA TRP A 240 5.71 -4.15 15.75
C TRP A 240 4.69 -4.92 14.90
N LEU A 241 4.36 -4.43 13.71
CA LEU A 241 3.43 -5.11 12.78
C LEU A 241 3.96 -6.50 12.40
N LYS A 242 5.25 -6.61 12.09
CA LYS A 242 5.90 -7.89 11.80
C LYS A 242 5.87 -8.84 12.99
N LEU A 243 6.18 -8.35 14.18
CA LEU A 243 6.20 -9.13 15.42
C LEU A 243 4.81 -9.69 15.73
N VAL A 244 3.77 -8.87 15.65
CA VAL A 244 2.37 -9.32 15.84
C VAL A 244 1.99 -10.35 14.78
N SER A 245 2.41 -10.15 13.53
CA SER A 245 2.15 -11.12 12.46
C SER A 245 2.80 -12.47 12.74
N PHE A 246 4.07 -12.48 13.16
CA PHE A 246 4.82 -13.67 13.54
C PHE A 246 4.10 -14.43 14.67
N VAL A 247 3.75 -13.75 15.76
CA VAL A 247 3.04 -14.35 16.90
C VAL A 247 1.67 -14.91 16.49
N HIS A 248 0.86 -14.14 15.76
CA HIS A 248 -0.47 -14.59 15.34
C HIS A 248 -0.42 -15.82 14.44
N THR A 249 0.53 -15.86 13.51
CA THR A 249 0.69 -16.98 12.58
C THR A 249 1.19 -18.22 13.33
N ASN A 250 2.18 -18.09 14.22
CA ASN A 250 2.71 -19.21 15.01
C ASN A 250 1.68 -19.78 15.99
N TYR A 251 0.92 -18.92 16.67
CA TYR A 251 -0.17 -19.34 17.53
C TYR A 251 -1.25 -20.12 16.78
N ASP A 252 -1.66 -19.64 15.59
CA ASP A 252 -2.65 -20.33 14.77
C ASP A 252 -2.13 -21.70 14.29
N MET A 253 -0.85 -21.81 13.95
CA MET A 253 -0.22 -23.10 13.62
C MET A 253 -0.15 -24.04 14.83
N ARG A 254 0.14 -23.54 16.04
CA ARG A 254 0.04 -24.32 17.29
C ARG A 254 -1.33 -24.91 17.51
N SER A 255 -2.35 -24.07 17.35
CA SER A 255 -3.73 -24.47 17.57
C SER A 255 -4.18 -25.53 16.56
N LEU A 256 -3.68 -25.47 15.32
CA LEU A 256 -3.97 -26.47 14.28
C LEU A 256 -3.36 -27.83 14.61
N VAL A 257 -2.09 -27.88 15.02
CA VAL A 257 -1.41 -29.12 15.40
C VAL A 257 -2.11 -29.76 16.61
N SER A 258 -2.37 -28.98 17.66
CA SER A 258 -3.05 -29.49 18.87
C SER A 258 -4.49 -29.94 18.63
N SER A 259 -5.18 -29.37 17.63
CA SER A 259 -6.50 -29.85 17.19
C SER A 259 -6.44 -31.13 16.35
N THR A 260 -5.37 -31.33 15.58
CA THR A 260 -5.16 -32.52 14.74
C THR A 260 -4.80 -33.73 15.59
N ASP A 261 -3.99 -33.54 16.63
CA ASP A 261 -3.63 -34.57 17.62
C ASP A 261 -4.85 -35.13 18.39
N LYS A 262 -5.95 -34.36 18.48
CA LYS A 262 -7.20 -34.79 19.12
C LYS A 262 -8.17 -35.49 18.15
N GLY A 263 -7.87 -35.51 16.85
CA GLY A 263 -8.82 -35.83 15.79
C GLY A 263 -8.59 -37.14 15.03
N GLU A 264 -7.36 -37.60 14.79
CA GLU A 264 -7.14 -38.86 14.02
C GLU A 264 -5.67 -39.32 14.07
N ALA A 265 -5.47 -40.64 14.14
CA ALA A 265 -4.19 -41.31 14.32
C ALA A 265 -3.18 -41.13 13.15
N GLU A 266 -1.96 -40.75 13.54
CA GLU A 266 -0.64 -41.22 13.09
C GLU A 266 -0.17 -41.14 11.62
N SER A 267 -0.95 -40.71 10.62
CA SER A 267 -0.42 -40.60 9.23
C SER A 267 -0.16 -39.18 8.69
N LYS A 268 -0.80 -38.15 9.26
CA LYS A 268 -0.56 -36.73 8.89
C LYS A 268 0.35 -35.97 9.87
N SER A 269 0.50 -36.47 11.09
CA SER A 269 1.30 -35.85 12.15
C SER A 269 2.78 -35.73 11.74
N SER A 270 3.37 -36.80 11.22
CA SER A 270 4.77 -36.83 10.77
C SER A 270 5.08 -35.91 9.57
N LYS A 271 4.11 -35.68 8.68
CA LYS A 271 4.27 -34.70 7.58
C LYS A 271 4.23 -33.26 8.11
N ILE A 272 3.34 -32.95 9.06
CA ILE A 272 3.21 -31.59 9.60
C ILE A 272 4.37 -31.26 10.56
N GLU A 273 4.79 -32.21 11.39
CA GLU A 273 5.96 -32.07 12.29
C GLU A 273 7.27 -31.86 11.52
N LEU A 274 7.45 -32.47 10.35
CA LEU A 274 8.64 -32.28 9.51
C LEU A 274 8.68 -30.91 8.81
N PHE A 275 7.52 -30.26 8.60
CA PHE A 275 7.43 -29.00 7.85
C PHE A 275 7.60 -27.74 8.73
N TYR A 276 7.62 -27.88 10.05
CA TYR A 276 7.53 -26.72 10.95
C TYR A 276 8.57 -26.77 12.09
N ASP A 277 9.85 -26.76 11.71
CA ASP A 277 10.88 -26.23 12.60
C ASP A 277 10.95 -24.71 12.38
N VAL A 278 10.74 -23.93 13.45
CA VAL A 278 10.88 -22.48 13.37
C VAL A 278 12.37 -22.21 13.22
N ASP A 279 12.82 -22.05 11.98
CA ASP A 279 14.21 -21.72 11.68
C ASP A 279 14.45 -20.23 11.94
N LEU A 280 15.56 -19.94 12.63
CA LEU A 280 16.02 -18.58 12.87
C LEU A 280 16.31 -17.86 11.53
N ASN A 281 16.78 -18.58 10.51
CA ASN A 281 17.00 -17.98 9.19
C ASN A 281 15.69 -17.48 8.55
N SER A 282 14.59 -18.21 8.74
CA SER A 282 13.27 -17.82 8.23
C SER A 282 12.75 -16.56 8.93
N LEU A 283 13.00 -16.44 10.24
CA LEU A 283 12.70 -15.21 10.98
C LEU A 283 13.53 -14.03 10.48
N VAL A 284 14.85 -14.19 10.35
CA VAL A 284 15.74 -13.11 9.88
C VAL A 284 15.34 -12.68 8.47
N TYR A 285 15.04 -13.64 7.58
CA TYR A 285 14.55 -13.35 6.24
C TYR A 285 13.23 -12.55 6.29
N PHE A 286 12.26 -12.96 7.12
CA PHE A 286 11.00 -12.24 7.27
C PHE A 286 11.18 -10.83 7.82
N MET A 287 12.05 -10.64 8.81
CA MET A 287 12.32 -9.32 9.39
C MET A 287 12.89 -8.34 8.36
N LEU A 288 13.63 -8.83 7.36
CA LEU A 288 14.15 -8.01 6.26
C LEU A 288 13.20 -7.91 5.06
N ALA A 289 12.34 -8.92 4.82
CA ALA A 289 11.46 -8.97 3.65
C ALA A 289 10.50 -7.75 3.57
N PRO A 290 10.18 -7.24 2.37
CA PRO A 290 9.28 -6.11 2.19
C PRO A 290 7.79 -6.50 2.33
N THR A 291 7.46 -7.30 3.35
CA THR A 291 6.10 -7.70 3.71
C THR A 291 5.90 -7.63 5.22
N LEU A 292 4.66 -7.42 5.63
CA LEU A 292 4.27 -7.42 7.04
C LEU A 292 3.62 -8.73 7.48
N CYS A 293 3.29 -9.62 6.55
CA CYS A 293 2.62 -10.89 6.85
C CYS A 293 3.61 -12.05 6.89
N TYR A 294 3.82 -12.63 8.07
CA TYR A 294 4.66 -13.81 8.27
C TYR A 294 4.08 -15.03 7.57
N GLN A 295 4.94 -15.79 6.89
CA GLN A 295 4.67 -17.05 6.20
C GLN A 295 5.91 -17.94 6.29
N ILE A 296 5.70 -19.25 6.32
CA ILE A 296 6.79 -20.24 6.37
C ILE A 296 7.63 -20.17 5.08
N SER A 297 6.96 -20.11 3.93
CA SER A 297 7.60 -20.05 2.63
C SER A 297 7.09 -18.85 1.84
N TYR A 298 8.02 -18.16 1.19
CA TYR A 298 7.73 -17.03 0.32
C TYR A 298 8.11 -17.39 -1.12
N PRO A 299 7.38 -16.88 -2.13
CA PRO A 299 7.80 -17.01 -3.52
C PRO A 299 9.15 -16.30 -3.71
N ARG A 300 10.15 -17.01 -4.24
CA ARG A 300 11.50 -16.48 -4.46
C ARG A 300 11.85 -16.38 -5.94
N THR A 301 12.65 -15.37 -6.30
CA THR A 301 13.24 -15.25 -7.64
C THR A 301 14.54 -16.05 -7.73
N GLU A 302 14.85 -16.57 -8.92
CA GLU A 302 16.01 -17.45 -9.13
C GLU A 302 17.35 -16.72 -8.94
N PHE A 303 17.46 -15.50 -9.49
CA PHE A 303 18.68 -14.70 -9.46
C PHE A 303 18.41 -13.22 -9.15
N ILE A 304 19.47 -12.49 -8.80
CA ILE A 304 19.46 -11.06 -8.51
C ILE A 304 19.92 -10.29 -9.75
N ARG A 305 19.06 -9.42 -10.29
CA ARG A 305 19.34 -8.55 -11.44
C ARG A 305 20.12 -7.30 -11.02
N LYS A 306 21.43 -7.44 -10.80
CA LYS A 306 22.32 -6.35 -10.31
C LYS A 306 22.22 -5.05 -11.12
N GLY A 307 22.22 -5.14 -12.45
CA GLY A 307 22.10 -3.96 -13.33
C GLY A 307 20.75 -3.25 -13.21
N TRP A 308 19.67 -3.99 -12.96
CA TRP A 308 18.36 -3.41 -12.68
C TRP A 308 18.35 -2.71 -11.31
N VAL A 309 18.91 -3.34 -10.27
CA VAL A 309 19.04 -2.73 -8.92
C VAL A 309 19.80 -1.42 -8.98
N LEU A 310 20.94 -1.37 -9.68
CA LEU A 310 21.74 -0.15 -9.82
C LEU A 310 20.95 0.99 -10.49
N ARG A 311 20.19 0.69 -11.56
CA ARG A 311 19.33 1.69 -12.21
C ARG A 311 18.24 2.22 -11.28
N GLN A 312 17.61 1.36 -10.48
CA GLN A 312 16.60 1.80 -9.52
C GLN A 312 17.22 2.61 -8.38
N LEU A 313 18.44 2.26 -7.93
CA LEU A 313 19.16 3.01 -6.91
C LEU A 313 19.51 4.43 -7.39
N ILE A 314 19.96 4.58 -8.64
CA ILE A 314 20.23 5.89 -9.23
C ILE A 314 18.94 6.73 -9.27
N LYS A 315 17.82 6.16 -9.71
CA LYS A 315 16.52 6.85 -9.68
C LYS A 315 16.13 7.26 -8.26
N LEU A 316 16.36 6.41 -7.27
CA LEU A 316 16.03 6.71 -5.87
C LEU A 316 16.79 7.93 -5.38
N VAL A 317 18.09 8.03 -5.67
CA VAL A 317 18.91 9.20 -5.30
C VAL A 317 18.39 10.47 -5.98
N ILE A 318 18.08 10.41 -7.29
CA ILE A 318 17.57 11.56 -8.04
C ILE A 318 16.23 12.06 -7.48
N PHE A 319 15.24 11.17 -7.31
CA PHE A 319 13.92 11.55 -6.80
C PHE A 319 13.96 12.00 -5.34
N THR A 320 14.86 11.43 -4.52
CA THR A 320 15.08 11.88 -3.13
C THR A 320 15.67 13.28 -3.09
N GLY A 321 16.66 13.58 -3.94
CA GLY A 321 17.22 14.93 -4.10
C GLY A 321 16.17 15.94 -4.59
N PHE A 322 15.35 15.54 -5.57
CA PHE A 322 14.24 16.36 -6.07
C PHE A 322 13.20 16.68 -4.98
N MET A 323 12.85 15.70 -4.15
CA MET A 323 11.96 15.91 -3.01
C MET A 323 12.55 16.92 -2.01
N GLY A 324 13.83 16.79 -1.65
CA GLY A 324 14.50 17.75 -0.77
C GLY A 324 14.57 19.16 -1.36
N PHE A 325 14.77 19.27 -2.68
CA PHE A 325 14.71 20.55 -3.39
C PHE A 325 13.32 21.20 -3.25
N ILE A 326 12.23 20.46 -3.44
CA ILE A 326 10.88 21.01 -3.28
C ILE A 326 10.64 21.47 -1.83
N ILE A 327 11.08 20.69 -0.85
CA ILE A 327 10.91 21.02 0.57
C ILE A 327 11.64 22.33 0.89
N GLU A 328 12.92 22.46 0.53
CA GLU A 328 13.73 23.63 0.87
C GLU A 328 13.35 24.89 0.07
N GLN A 329 13.00 24.75 -1.21
CA GLN A 329 12.74 25.90 -2.09
C GLN A 329 11.29 26.38 -2.07
N TYR A 330 10.32 25.50 -1.81
CA TYR A 330 8.91 25.84 -1.87
C TYR A 330 8.25 25.76 -0.51
N ILE A 331 8.30 24.59 0.14
CA ILE A 331 7.56 24.36 1.39
C ILE A 331 8.12 25.25 2.51
N ASN A 332 9.44 25.22 2.74
CA ASN A 332 10.07 25.96 3.83
C ASN A 332 9.81 27.49 3.75
N PRO A 333 9.97 28.18 2.61
CA PRO A 333 9.66 29.60 2.51
C PRO A 333 8.17 29.92 2.70
N ILE A 334 7.27 29.14 2.10
CA ILE A 334 5.81 29.34 2.23
C ILE A 334 5.41 29.25 3.71
N VAL A 335 5.94 28.26 4.39
CA VAL A 335 5.60 27.96 5.77
C VAL A 335 6.26 28.95 6.74
N LYS A 336 7.51 29.38 6.53
CA LYS A 336 8.16 30.45 7.34
C LYS A 336 7.46 31.81 7.20
N ASN A 337 6.98 32.14 6.00
CA ASN A 337 6.25 33.38 5.74
C ASN A 337 4.82 33.35 6.29
N SER A 338 4.33 32.19 6.74
CA SER A 338 3.01 32.03 7.33
C SER A 338 3.05 32.34 8.83
N ARG A 339 3.02 33.63 9.21
CA ARG A 339 2.77 34.02 10.60
C ARG A 339 1.32 33.67 10.96
N HIS A 340 1.14 32.78 11.94
CA HIS A 340 -0.10 32.35 12.60
C HIS A 340 -1.34 32.20 11.68
N PRO A 341 -1.56 31.03 11.05
CA PRO A 341 -2.67 30.80 10.11
C PRO A 341 -4.07 30.91 10.72
N LEU A 342 -4.18 30.88 12.06
CA LEU A 342 -5.45 30.89 12.79
C LEU A 342 -5.71 32.21 13.56
N LYS A 343 -4.90 33.26 13.37
CA LYS A 343 -5.12 34.58 13.98
C LYS A 343 -5.59 35.65 12.98
N GLY A 344 -5.86 35.27 11.73
CA GLY A 344 -6.36 36.16 10.68
C GLY A 344 -7.48 35.51 9.87
N ASP A 345 -8.09 36.30 8.99
CA ASP A 345 -9.27 35.96 8.18
C ASP A 345 -9.19 34.56 7.55
N ILE A 346 -10.32 33.84 7.56
CA ILE A 346 -10.47 32.49 6.99
C ILE A 346 -9.97 32.42 5.53
N LEU A 347 -10.14 33.50 4.77
CA LEU A 347 -9.66 33.64 3.40
C LEU A 347 -8.13 33.54 3.29
N TYR A 348 -7.40 34.14 4.23
CA TYR A 348 -5.94 34.04 4.28
C TYR A 348 -5.48 32.62 4.60
N ALA A 349 -6.18 31.92 5.51
CA ALA A 349 -5.90 30.52 5.81
C ALA A 349 -6.11 29.63 4.58
N ILE A 350 -7.21 29.82 3.84
CA ILE A 350 -7.51 29.09 2.60
C ILE A 350 -6.45 29.37 1.53
N GLU A 351 -6.06 30.63 1.32
CA GLU A 351 -5.01 31.00 0.36
C GLU A 351 -3.68 30.29 0.69
N ARG A 352 -3.32 30.20 1.96
CA ARG A 352 -2.09 29.52 2.41
C ARG A 352 -2.14 28.01 2.22
N VAL A 353 -3.27 27.38 2.55
CA VAL A 353 -3.48 25.95 2.30
C VAL A 353 -3.39 25.65 0.81
N LEU A 354 -4.00 26.47 -0.05
CA LEU A 354 -3.92 26.33 -1.51
C LEU A 354 -2.50 26.51 -2.04
N LYS A 355 -1.73 27.50 -1.56
CA LYS A 355 -0.31 27.67 -1.95
C LYS A 355 0.55 26.47 -1.55
N LEU A 356 0.26 25.85 -0.40
CA LEU A 356 0.99 24.68 0.09
C LEU A 356 0.54 23.36 -0.57
N SER A 357 -0.68 23.31 -1.10
CA SER A 357 -1.29 22.09 -1.66
C SER A 357 -0.47 21.44 -2.78
N VAL A 358 -0.03 22.23 -3.76
CA VAL A 358 0.67 21.72 -4.95
C VAL A 358 2.07 21.20 -4.61
N PRO A 359 2.96 21.96 -3.93
CA PRO A 359 4.27 21.43 -3.53
C PRO A 359 4.16 20.19 -2.62
N ASN A 360 3.17 20.19 -1.71
CA ASN A 360 2.95 19.07 -0.81
C ASN A 360 2.48 17.81 -1.55
N LEU A 361 1.60 17.95 -2.55
CA LEU A 361 1.19 16.86 -3.42
C LEU A 361 2.39 16.26 -4.17
N TYR A 362 3.27 17.10 -4.73
CA TYR A 362 4.47 16.62 -5.42
C TYR A 362 5.41 15.84 -4.50
N VAL A 363 5.68 16.37 -3.30
CA VAL A 363 6.51 15.68 -2.30
C VAL A 363 5.90 14.34 -1.93
N TRP A 364 4.58 14.27 -1.74
CA TRP A 364 3.91 13.05 -1.36
C TRP A 364 3.90 11.99 -2.48
N LEU A 365 3.66 12.39 -3.73
CA LEU A 365 3.76 11.49 -4.89
C LEU A 365 5.20 11.00 -5.12
N CYS A 366 6.18 11.88 -4.94
CA CYS A 366 7.59 11.50 -4.99
C CYS A 366 7.94 10.53 -3.87
N MET A 367 7.47 10.76 -2.64
CA MET A 367 7.65 9.86 -1.50
C MET A 367 7.04 8.48 -1.79
N PHE A 368 5.83 8.42 -2.35
CA PHE A 368 5.21 7.17 -2.77
C PHE A 368 6.08 6.39 -3.74
N TYR A 369 6.53 7.04 -4.81
CA TYR A 369 7.36 6.43 -5.83
C TYR A 369 8.71 5.97 -5.26
N CYS A 370 9.37 6.82 -4.46
CA CYS A 370 10.65 6.48 -3.82
C CYS A 370 10.53 5.29 -2.87
N PHE A 371 9.50 5.28 -2.02
CA PHE A 371 9.36 4.26 -0.99
C PHE A 371 8.74 2.96 -1.56
N PHE A 372 7.50 3.03 -2.05
CA PHE A 372 6.76 1.84 -2.46
C PHE A 372 7.24 1.26 -3.78
N HIS A 373 7.62 2.11 -4.74
CA HIS A 373 8.06 1.62 -6.04
C HIS A 373 9.56 1.37 -6.11
N LEU A 374 10.43 2.27 -5.67
CA LEU A 374 11.88 2.08 -5.80
C LEU A 374 12.45 1.26 -4.63
N TRP A 375 12.28 1.72 -3.39
CA TRP A 375 12.92 1.12 -2.23
C TRP A 375 12.43 -0.30 -1.94
N LEU A 376 11.12 -0.54 -1.87
CA LEU A 376 10.59 -1.90 -1.60
C LEU A 376 10.97 -2.90 -2.70
N ASN A 377 11.05 -2.47 -3.95
CA ASN A 377 11.48 -3.31 -5.07
C ASN A 377 12.98 -3.59 -5.07
N ILE A 378 13.81 -2.61 -4.72
CA ILE A 378 15.26 -2.82 -4.49
C ILE A 378 15.43 -3.85 -3.38
N LEU A 379 14.75 -3.67 -2.25
CA LEU A 379 14.79 -4.59 -1.13
C LEU A 379 14.27 -5.99 -1.52
N ALA A 380 13.19 -6.06 -2.29
CA ALA A 380 12.65 -7.32 -2.81
C ALA A 380 13.64 -8.05 -3.73
N GLU A 381 14.28 -7.33 -4.65
CA GLU A 381 15.26 -7.92 -5.57
C GLU A 381 16.52 -8.40 -4.82
N LEU A 382 17.01 -7.64 -3.85
CA LEU A 382 18.16 -8.02 -3.01
C LEU A 382 17.87 -9.27 -2.17
N LEU A 383 16.65 -9.39 -1.63
CA LEU A 383 16.22 -10.55 -0.84
C LEU A 383 15.64 -11.68 -1.70
N ARG A 384 15.61 -11.54 -3.03
CA ARG A 384 14.95 -12.48 -3.96
C ARG A 384 13.47 -12.72 -3.64
N PHE A 385 12.78 -11.72 -3.13
CA PHE A 385 11.34 -11.77 -2.88
C PHE A 385 10.54 -11.60 -4.18
N GLY A 386 9.66 -12.57 -4.46
CA GLY A 386 8.95 -12.68 -5.74
C GLY A 386 7.60 -11.96 -5.82
N ASP A 387 6.90 -11.75 -4.72
CA ASP A 387 5.61 -11.02 -4.74
C ASP A 387 5.85 -9.51 -4.58
N ARG A 388 5.92 -8.77 -5.68
CA ARG A 388 6.22 -7.33 -5.68
C ARG A 388 4.98 -6.46 -5.84
N GLU A 389 3.81 -7.01 -5.52
CA GLU A 389 2.53 -6.29 -5.49
C GLU A 389 2.42 -5.46 -4.19
N PHE A 390 3.20 -4.39 -4.08
CA PHE A 390 3.19 -3.48 -2.92
C PHE A 390 2.04 -2.47 -2.95
N TYR A 391 1.48 -2.20 -4.12
CA TYR A 391 0.38 -1.29 -4.36
C TYR A 391 -0.35 -1.71 -5.64
N LYS A 392 -1.57 -1.19 -5.83
CA LYS A 392 -2.39 -1.33 -7.04
C LYS A 392 -2.68 0.04 -7.65
N ASP A 393 -3.54 0.10 -8.67
CA ASP A 393 -3.87 1.32 -9.42
C ASP A 393 -4.79 2.25 -8.61
N TRP A 394 -4.31 2.70 -7.46
CA TRP A 394 -5.05 3.50 -6.48
C TRP A 394 -5.45 4.88 -7.02
N TRP A 395 -4.75 5.39 -8.04
CA TRP A 395 -5.06 6.67 -8.68
C TRP A 395 -6.40 6.64 -9.44
N ASN A 396 -6.85 5.45 -9.85
CA ASN A 396 -8.13 5.22 -10.51
C ASN A 396 -9.24 4.84 -9.53
N ALA A 397 -8.98 4.88 -8.21
CA ALA A 397 -9.97 4.54 -7.20
C ALA A 397 -11.21 5.43 -7.34
N GLN A 398 -12.39 4.82 -7.31
CA GLN A 398 -13.67 5.52 -7.42
C GLN A 398 -14.16 6.00 -6.06
N THR A 399 -13.71 5.35 -5.00
CA THR A 399 -14.05 5.68 -3.61
C THR A 399 -12.81 5.81 -2.74
N ILE A 400 -12.95 6.53 -1.64
CA ILE A 400 -11.89 6.67 -0.63
C ILE A 400 -11.63 5.33 0.05
N GLU A 401 -12.67 4.50 0.23
CA GLU A 401 -12.52 3.13 0.75
C GLU A 401 -11.64 2.28 -0.17
N GLU A 402 -11.91 2.31 -1.47
CA GLU A 402 -11.11 1.60 -2.46
C GLU A 402 -9.66 2.09 -2.47
N TYR A 403 -9.43 3.41 -2.42
CA TYR A 403 -8.10 3.99 -2.33
C TYR A 403 -7.28 3.40 -1.17
N TRP A 404 -7.84 3.34 0.05
CA TRP A 404 -7.13 2.80 1.22
C TRP A 404 -6.80 1.32 1.12
N ARG A 405 -7.53 0.57 0.28
CA ARG A 405 -7.27 -0.86 0.02
C ARG A 405 -6.20 -1.08 -1.05
N LEU A 406 -5.98 -0.11 -1.94
CA LEU A 406 -5.08 -0.23 -3.09
C LEU A 406 -3.71 0.46 -2.88
N TRP A 407 -3.66 1.50 -2.04
CA TRP A 407 -2.47 2.33 -1.83
C TRP A 407 -1.28 1.57 -1.22
N ASN A 408 -1.50 0.87 -0.11
CA ASN A 408 -0.45 0.18 0.66
C ASN A 408 -0.88 -1.27 0.92
N MET A 409 -0.59 -2.14 -0.04
CA MET A 409 -0.98 -3.55 0.03
C MET A 409 -0.37 -4.30 1.21
N PRO A 410 0.90 -4.09 1.62
CA PRO A 410 1.45 -4.73 2.82
C PRO A 410 0.64 -4.46 4.08
N VAL A 411 0.31 -3.19 4.37
CA VAL A 411 -0.49 -2.82 5.54
C VAL A 411 -1.93 -3.27 5.39
N HIS A 412 -2.53 -3.13 4.20
CA HIS A 412 -3.89 -3.60 3.94
C HIS A 412 -4.02 -5.11 4.17
N LYS A 413 -3.12 -5.93 3.61
CA LYS A 413 -3.08 -7.39 3.80
C LYS A 413 -2.92 -7.73 5.29
N TRP A 414 -2.10 -6.97 6.03
CA TRP A 414 -1.89 -7.17 7.46
C TRP A 414 -3.16 -6.87 8.27
N ILE A 415 -3.80 -5.71 8.06
CA ILE A 415 -5.03 -5.31 8.75
C ILE A 415 -6.14 -6.34 8.49
N VAL A 416 -6.31 -6.73 7.23
CA VAL A 416 -7.34 -7.70 6.85
C VAL A 416 -7.12 -9.04 7.58
N ARG A 417 -5.89 -9.54 7.59
CA ARG A 417 -5.53 -10.85 8.16
C ARG A 417 -5.50 -10.90 9.68
N HIS A 418 -4.86 -9.92 10.31
CA HIS A 418 -4.53 -9.97 11.73
C HIS A 418 -5.50 -9.17 12.61
N LEU A 419 -6.37 -8.34 12.01
CA LEU A 419 -7.35 -7.55 12.74
C LEU A 419 -8.78 -7.86 12.26
N TYR A 420 -9.08 -7.60 10.98
CA TYR A 420 -10.45 -7.67 10.45
C TYR A 420 -11.06 -9.08 10.53
N PHE A 421 -10.41 -10.10 9.96
CA PHE A 421 -10.93 -11.47 10.00
C PHE A 421 -11.02 -12.05 11.42
N PRO A 422 -10.03 -11.84 12.32
CA PRO A 422 -10.19 -12.18 13.73
C PRO A 422 -11.38 -11.51 14.40
N CYS A 423 -11.64 -10.22 14.16
CA CYS A 423 -12.82 -9.54 14.67
C CYS A 423 -14.12 -10.21 14.19
N LEU A 424 -14.22 -10.52 12.90
CA LEU A 424 -15.38 -11.20 12.32
C LEU A 424 -15.61 -12.59 12.93
N ARG A 425 -14.53 -13.36 13.12
CA ARG A 425 -14.58 -14.70 13.73
C ARG A 425 -15.01 -14.67 15.21
N ASN A 426 -14.73 -13.57 15.91
CA ASN A 426 -15.21 -13.34 17.28
C ASN A 426 -16.65 -12.79 17.34
N GLY A 427 -17.38 -12.75 16.22
CA GLY A 427 -18.77 -12.33 16.16
C GLY A 427 -18.99 -10.81 16.02
N ILE A 428 -17.93 -10.02 15.83
CA ILE A 428 -18.07 -8.56 15.61
C ILE A 428 -18.60 -8.32 14.19
N PRO A 429 -19.66 -7.51 13.99
CA PRO A 429 -20.19 -7.21 12.67
C PRO A 429 -19.22 -6.34 11.84
N ARG A 430 -19.45 -6.30 10.52
CA ARG A 430 -18.53 -5.65 9.55
C ARG A 430 -18.27 -4.17 9.84
N GLY A 431 -19.29 -3.40 10.22
CA GLY A 431 -19.18 -1.96 10.48
C GLY A 431 -18.19 -1.63 11.60
N PRO A 432 -18.41 -2.12 12.84
CA PRO A 432 -17.47 -1.95 13.94
C PRO A 432 -16.06 -2.51 13.65
N ALA A 433 -15.95 -3.62 12.91
CA ALA A 433 -14.64 -4.16 12.53
C ALA A 433 -13.83 -3.20 11.63
N ILE A 434 -14.51 -2.49 10.70
CA ILE A 434 -13.88 -1.44 9.89
C ILE A 434 -13.51 -0.24 10.77
N LEU A 435 -14.38 0.17 11.70
CA LEU A 435 -14.09 1.28 12.61
C LEU A 435 -12.87 0.99 13.50
N ILE A 436 -12.73 -0.24 14.01
CA ILE A 436 -11.56 -0.70 14.77
C ILE A 436 -10.28 -0.61 13.91
N ALA A 437 -10.36 -0.98 12.62
CA ALA A 437 -9.23 -0.87 11.71
C ALA A 437 -8.79 0.59 11.47
N PHE A 438 -9.74 1.50 11.25
CA PHE A 438 -9.46 2.93 11.13
C PHE A 438 -8.91 3.52 12.44
N PHE A 439 -9.47 3.12 13.59
CA PHE A 439 -9.00 3.55 14.90
C PHE A 439 -7.54 3.13 15.14
N LEU A 440 -7.21 1.85 14.89
CA LEU A 440 -5.84 1.37 15.02
C LEU A 440 -4.89 2.15 14.10
N SER A 441 -5.29 2.36 12.84
CA SER A 441 -4.52 3.16 11.89
C SER A 441 -4.30 4.60 12.40
N ALA A 442 -5.34 5.25 12.93
CA ALA A 442 -5.27 6.61 13.46
C ALA A 442 -4.29 6.72 14.64
N VAL A 443 -4.26 5.74 15.53
CA VAL A 443 -3.30 5.67 16.64
C VAL A 443 -1.86 5.59 16.13
N PHE A 444 -1.59 4.74 15.13
CA PHE A 444 -0.24 4.63 14.55
C PHE A 444 0.20 5.91 13.82
N HIS A 445 -0.70 6.58 13.10
CA HIS A 445 -0.38 7.85 12.45
C HIS A 445 -0.11 8.96 13.45
N GLU A 446 -0.89 9.04 14.53
CA GLU A 446 -0.60 9.96 15.64
C GLU A 446 0.75 9.64 16.27
N LEU A 447 1.04 8.37 16.59
CA LEU A 447 2.32 7.96 17.17
C LEU A 447 3.51 8.38 16.28
N CYS A 448 3.41 8.14 14.97
CA CYS A 448 4.45 8.48 14.00
C CYS A 448 4.72 9.98 13.87
N ILE A 449 3.75 10.85 14.14
CA ILE A 449 3.87 12.30 13.94
C ILE A 449 4.01 13.04 15.29
N ALA A 450 3.14 12.75 16.25
CA ALA A 450 3.07 13.39 17.56
C ALA A 450 4.31 13.15 18.41
N VAL A 451 4.83 11.91 18.45
CA VAL A 451 5.97 11.56 19.31
C VAL A 451 7.25 12.26 18.85
N PRO A 452 7.64 12.25 17.55
CA PRO A 452 8.82 12.98 17.09
C PRO A 452 8.68 14.50 17.15
N CYS A 453 7.45 15.01 17.12
CA CYS A 453 7.18 16.44 17.27
C CYS A 453 7.00 16.89 18.72
N HIS A 454 6.94 15.96 19.68
CA HIS A 454 6.63 16.21 21.10
C HIS A 454 5.30 16.99 21.30
N ILE A 455 4.30 16.74 20.45
CA ILE A 455 2.99 17.41 20.45
C ILE A 455 1.86 16.37 20.40
N PHE A 456 1.17 16.20 21.53
CA PHE A 456 0.03 15.27 21.67
C PHE A 456 -1.32 15.99 21.56
N LYS A 457 -1.58 16.60 20.41
CA LYS A 457 -2.84 17.32 20.15
C LYS A 457 -3.87 16.52 19.34
N PHE A 458 -3.54 15.30 18.92
CA PHE A 458 -4.46 14.41 18.20
C PHE A 458 -4.90 14.92 16.82
N TRP A 459 -4.13 15.80 16.18
CA TRP A 459 -4.45 16.33 14.85
C TRP A 459 -4.43 15.23 13.78
N ALA A 460 -3.40 14.38 13.77
CA ALA A 460 -3.32 13.28 12.81
C ALA A 460 -4.39 12.22 13.10
N PHE A 461 -4.64 11.93 14.38
CA PHE A 461 -5.72 11.04 14.80
C PHE A 461 -7.08 11.50 14.26
N ILE A 462 -7.45 12.76 14.50
CA ILE A 462 -8.71 13.35 14.03
C ILE A 462 -8.75 13.33 12.50
N GLY A 463 -7.64 13.66 11.83
CA GLY A 463 -7.54 13.65 10.36
C GLY A 463 -7.84 12.28 9.75
N ILE A 464 -7.33 11.19 10.33
CA ILE A 464 -7.63 9.83 9.86
C ILE A 464 -9.07 9.42 10.23
N MET A 465 -9.53 9.71 11.45
CA MET A 465 -10.90 9.36 11.87
C MET A 465 -11.98 10.11 11.07
N PHE A 466 -11.71 11.34 10.66
CA PHE A 466 -12.61 12.13 9.80
C PHE A 466 -12.82 11.51 8.41
N GLN A 467 -11.93 10.62 7.98
CA GLN A 467 -12.10 9.90 6.72
C GLN A 467 -13.23 8.88 6.79
N VAL A 468 -13.63 8.39 7.97
CA VAL A 468 -14.75 7.44 8.09
C VAL A 468 -16.08 8.09 7.66
N PRO A 469 -16.49 9.26 8.19
CA PRO A 469 -17.61 10.03 7.65
C PRO A 469 -17.47 10.32 6.15
N LEU A 470 -16.27 10.65 5.69
CA LEU A 470 -16.03 10.96 4.29
C LEU A 470 -16.23 9.74 3.38
N VAL A 471 -15.83 8.55 3.82
CA VAL A 471 -16.09 7.28 3.12
C VAL A 471 -17.61 7.07 3.00
N LEU A 472 -18.36 7.22 4.09
CA LEU A 472 -19.82 7.10 4.08
C LEU A 472 -20.47 8.10 3.11
N LEU A 473 -20.00 9.35 3.12
CA LEU A 473 -20.46 10.39 2.22
C LEU A 473 -20.14 10.05 0.76
N THR A 474 -18.92 9.62 0.45
CA THR A 474 -18.53 9.25 -0.92
C THR A 474 -19.31 8.05 -1.44
N ASN A 475 -19.56 7.04 -0.59
CA ASN A 475 -20.39 5.89 -0.94
C ASN A 475 -21.85 6.32 -1.20
N TYR A 476 -22.39 7.22 -0.37
CA TYR A 476 -23.73 7.79 -0.59
C TYR A 476 -23.81 8.58 -1.91
N LEU A 477 -22.84 9.45 -2.17
CA LEU A 477 -22.79 10.25 -3.40
C LEU A 477 -22.61 9.38 -4.65
N GLN A 478 -21.76 8.35 -4.59
CA GLN A 478 -21.61 7.41 -5.69
C GLN A 478 -22.92 6.67 -5.99
N ASN A 479 -23.61 6.19 -4.95
CA ASN A 479 -24.92 5.55 -5.11
C ASN A 479 -25.98 6.49 -5.69
N LYS A 480 -25.93 7.78 -5.35
CA LYS A 480 -26.87 8.80 -5.83
C LYS A 480 -26.60 9.24 -7.27
N PHE A 481 -25.34 9.47 -7.62
CA PHE A 481 -24.97 10.04 -8.92
C PHE A 481 -24.58 8.99 -9.97
N GLN A 482 -24.37 7.73 -9.59
CA GLN A 482 -24.02 6.58 -10.47
C GLN A 482 -22.84 6.86 -11.42
N ASN A 483 -22.04 7.89 -11.14
CA ASN A 483 -20.92 8.30 -11.97
C ASN A 483 -19.62 8.06 -11.20
N SER A 484 -18.79 7.15 -11.72
CA SER A 484 -17.51 6.76 -11.15
C SER A 484 -16.50 7.91 -11.07
N MET A 485 -16.61 8.91 -11.95
CA MET A 485 -15.67 10.04 -11.99
C MET A 485 -15.85 11.02 -10.82
N VAL A 486 -17.07 11.16 -10.30
CA VAL A 486 -17.36 12.14 -9.23
C VAL A 486 -16.62 11.76 -7.94
N GLY A 487 -16.61 10.48 -7.59
CA GLY A 487 -15.90 9.99 -6.40
C GLY A 487 -14.37 10.16 -6.51
N ASN A 488 -13.81 9.95 -7.70
CA ASN A 488 -12.39 10.17 -7.97
C ASN A 488 -12.01 11.67 -7.85
N ILE A 489 -12.82 12.57 -8.40
CA ILE A 489 -12.61 14.03 -8.26
C ILE A 489 -12.68 14.46 -6.79
N ILE A 490 -13.69 13.99 -6.04
CA ILE A 490 -13.83 14.31 -4.61
C ILE A 490 -12.61 13.81 -3.83
N PHE A 491 -12.13 12.59 -4.13
CA PHE A 491 -10.91 12.05 -3.54
C PHE A 491 -9.72 12.97 -3.80
N TRP A 492 -9.44 13.34 -5.06
CA TRP A 492 -8.30 14.20 -5.38
C TRP A 492 -8.41 15.60 -4.80
N CYS A 493 -9.61 16.19 -4.76
CA CYS A 493 -9.84 17.48 -4.12
C CYS A 493 -9.55 17.42 -2.62
N PHE A 494 -10.12 16.44 -1.91
CA PHE A 494 -9.88 16.29 -0.48
C PHE A 494 -8.42 15.96 -0.18
N PHE A 495 -7.84 15.02 -0.94
CA PHE A 495 -6.47 14.55 -0.77
C PHE A 495 -5.44 15.67 -1.02
N SER A 496 -5.59 16.42 -2.11
CA SER A 496 -4.62 17.44 -2.55
C SER A 496 -4.76 18.75 -1.80
N ILE A 497 -5.99 19.20 -1.53
CA ILE A 497 -6.25 20.55 -1.00
C ILE A 497 -6.38 20.53 0.52
N LEU A 498 -7.21 19.66 1.08
CA LEU A 498 -7.63 19.75 2.48
C LEU A 498 -6.85 18.81 3.42
N GLY A 499 -6.53 17.60 3.00
CA GLY A 499 -6.01 16.57 3.89
C GLY A 499 -4.56 16.81 4.31
N GLN A 500 -3.62 16.46 3.43
CA GLN A 500 -2.19 16.46 3.75
C GLN A 500 -1.63 17.87 4.05
N PRO A 501 -1.94 18.92 3.26
CA PRO A 501 -1.36 20.25 3.50
C PRO A 501 -1.81 20.87 4.83
N MET A 502 -3.06 20.61 5.24
CA MET A 502 -3.60 21.12 6.50
C MET A 502 -2.89 20.46 7.69
N CYS A 503 -2.67 19.15 7.65
CA CYS A 503 -1.91 18.44 8.69
C CYS A 503 -0.50 19.02 8.83
N VAL A 504 0.22 19.21 7.72
CA VAL A 504 1.59 19.78 7.72
C VAL A 504 1.59 21.19 8.33
N LEU A 505 0.63 22.03 7.94
CA LEU A 505 0.53 23.41 8.45
C LEU A 505 0.24 23.44 9.96
N LEU A 506 -0.68 22.61 10.45
CA LEU A 506 -1.06 22.52 11.86
C LEU A 506 0.12 22.07 12.73
N TYR A 507 0.79 20.98 12.36
CA TYR A 507 1.95 20.48 13.11
C TYR A 507 3.13 21.45 13.06
N TYR A 508 3.42 22.05 11.90
CA TYR A 508 4.49 23.03 11.80
C TYR A 508 4.24 24.23 12.72
N HIS A 509 3.02 24.76 12.71
CA HIS A 509 2.65 25.89 13.54
C HIS A 509 2.82 25.57 15.03
N ASP A 510 2.39 24.38 15.46
CA ASP A 510 2.52 23.95 16.84
C ASP A 510 3.99 23.77 17.26
N VAL A 511 4.84 23.19 16.40
CA VAL A 511 6.29 23.07 16.64
C VAL A 511 6.94 24.46 16.77
N MET A 512 6.55 25.42 15.93
CA MET A 512 7.10 26.77 16.00
C MET A 512 6.65 27.53 17.25
N ASN A 513 5.38 27.37 17.66
CA ASN A 513 4.88 27.98 18.90
C ASN A 513 5.58 27.42 20.15
N GLN A 514 5.89 26.12 20.17
CA GLN A 514 6.70 25.54 21.25
C GLN A 514 8.09 26.18 21.33
N LYS A 515 8.79 26.36 20.19
CA LYS A 515 10.12 27.02 20.18
C LYS A 515 10.08 28.45 20.70
N VAL A 516 9.03 29.20 20.38
CA VAL A 516 8.85 30.58 20.88
C VAL A 516 8.59 30.58 22.38
N ASN A 517 7.79 29.63 22.89
CA ASN A 517 7.49 29.54 24.32
C ASN A 517 8.65 29.01 25.16
N SER A 518 9.48 28.09 24.63
CA SER A 518 10.69 27.59 25.33
C SER A 518 11.85 28.59 25.34
N SER A 519 11.79 29.64 24.52
CA SER A 519 12.81 30.70 24.45
C SER A 519 12.47 31.93 25.30
N LYS A 520 11.28 31.95 25.91
CA LYS A 520 10.89 32.90 26.96
C LYS A 520 11.09 32.23 28.31
#